data_AF-A0A315BM43-F1
#
_entry.id   AF-A0A315BM43-F1
#
_cell.length_a   1.000
_cell.length_b   1.000
_cell.length_c   1.000
_cell.angle_alpha   90.00
_cell.angle_beta   90.00
_cell.angle_gamma   90.00
#
_symmetry.space_group_name_H-M   'P 1'
#
loop_
_entity.id
_entity.type
_entity.pdbx_description
1 polymer ?
#
loop_
_entity_poly.entity_id
_entity_poly.type
_entity_poly.pdbx_seq_one_letter_code
_entity_poly.pdbx_strand_id
1 'polypeptide(L)'
;MQQALPSEAEASDAMAQDMAGTLLQHGLASWYGGKRWQGRRTASGERFDGQALTAAHKTLPLGSRVRVVNLGNGRAVTVRINDRGPFTPQFIIDLSEAAAERLGMRHAGRAQVALHRSASVSKSSR
;
A
#
# COMPACT_ATOMS: atom_id res chain seq x y z
N MET A 1 -24.36 -17.99 -15.93
CA MET A 1 -23.67 -18.00 -14.63
C MET A 1 -23.46 -16.55 -14.20
N GLN A 2 -24.17 -16.09 -13.17
CA GLN A 2 -24.08 -14.71 -12.68
C GLN A 2 -23.13 -14.71 -11.47
N GLN A 3 -22.03 -13.95 -11.55
CA GLN A 3 -21.18 -13.70 -10.38
C GLN A 3 -21.84 -12.59 -9.56
N ALA A 4 -22.21 -12.89 -8.32
CA ALA A 4 -22.78 -11.92 -7.39
C ALA A 4 -21.73 -10.86 -7.03
N LEU A 5 -22.07 -9.60 -7.28
CA LEU A 5 -21.33 -8.45 -6.75
C LEU A 5 -21.52 -8.45 -5.21
N PRO A 6 -20.47 -8.19 -4.41
CA PRO A 6 -20.58 -8.20 -2.95
C PRO A 6 -21.57 -7.13 -2.48
N SER A 7 -22.36 -7.46 -1.45
CA SER A 7 -23.39 -6.57 -0.92
C SER A 7 -22.76 -5.34 -0.25
N GLU A 8 -23.45 -4.19 -0.27
CA GLU A 8 -22.95 -2.92 0.29
C GLU A 8 -22.60 -3.01 1.78
N ALA A 9 -23.23 -3.95 2.52
CA ALA A 9 -22.96 -4.25 3.92
C ALA A 9 -21.60 -4.95 4.15
N GLU A 10 -21.18 -5.85 3.25
CA GLU A 10 -19.88 -6.52 3.34
C GLU A 10 -18.73 -5.60 2.97
N ALA A 11 -18.97 -4.65 2.04
CA ALA A 11 -18.01 -3.60 1.70
C ALA A 11 -17.78 -2.62 2.88
N SER A 12 -18.84 -2.30 3.63
CA SER A 12 -18.75 -1.36 4.75
C SER A 12 -18.10 -1.97 6.00
N ASP A 13 -18.33 -3.25 6.29
CA ASP A 13 -17.68 -3.93 7.41
C ASP A 13 -16.18 -4.21 7.13
N ALA A 14 -15.83 -4.54 5.88
CA ALA A 14 -14.44 -4.63 5.45
C ALA A 14 -13.70 -3.29 5.53
N MET A 15 -14.37 -2.17 5.22
CA MET A 15 -13.80 -0.83 5.37
C MET A 15 -13.70 -0.39 6.84
N ALA A 16 -14.63 -0.81 7.70
CA ALA A 16 -14.57 -0.55 9.15
C ALA A 16 -13.44 -1.34 9.82
N GLN A 17 -13.24 -2.60 9.44
CA GLN A 17 -12.10 -3.42 9.87
C GLN A 17 -10.76 -2.89 9.34
N ASP A 18 -10.76 -2.25 8.17
CA ASP A 18 -9.59 -1.55 7.59
C ASP A 18 -9.25 -0.24 8.34
N MET A 19 -10.25 0.42 8.96
CA MET A 19 -10.05 1.58 9.84
C MET A 19 -9.55 1.21 11.25
N ALA A 20 -9.82 -0.02 11.71
CA ALA A 20 -9.41 -0.52 13.04
C ALA A 20 -8.08 -1.28 13.05
N GLY A 21 -7.33 -1.28 11.94
CA GLY A 21 -6.04 -1.98 11.84
C GLY A 21 -5.00 -1.43 12.82
N THR A 22 -4.22 -2.32 13.47
CA THR A 22 -3.13 -1.93 14.39
C THR A 22 -2.16 -0.97 13.70
N LEU A 23 -1.91 0.20 14.31
CA LEU A 23 -0.88 1.14 13.86
C LEU A 23 0.49 0.46 13.94
N LEU A 24 1.18 0.36 12.81
CA LEU A 24 2.51 -0.23 12.71
C LEU A 24 3.58 0.85 12.83
N GLN A 25 3.41 1.95 12.10
CA GLN A 25 4.39 3.03 12.01
C GLN A 25 3.74 4.30 11.45
N HIS A 26 4.31 5.46 11.73
CA HIS A 26 3.96 6.73 11.09
C HIS A 26 5.22 7.49 10.68
N GLY A 27 5.10 8.36 9.67
CA GLY A 27 6.23 9.12 9.15
C GLY A 27 6.07 9.48 7.68
N LEU A 28 7.17 9.94 7.07
CA LEU A 28 7.12 10.46 5.71
C LEU A 28 7.12 9.31 4.70
N ALA A 29 6.18 9.33 3.76
CA ALA A 29 6.20 8.48 2.58
C ALA A 29 6.81 9.23 1.40
N SER A 30 7.49 8.48 0.54
CA SER A 30 7.85 8.90 -0.81
C SER A 30 7.17 7.98 -1.83
N TRP A 31 7.38 8.23 -3.12
CA TRP A 31 6.99 7.31 -4.17
C TRP A 31 8.05 7.18 -5.26
N TYR A 32 8.06 6.04 -5.93
CA TYR A 32 8.94 5.73 -7.04
C TYR A 32 8.12 5.20 -8.23
N GLY A 33 8.55 5.56 -9.43
CA GLY A 33 7.83 5.23 -10.65
C GLY A 33 8.54 5.75 -11.89
N GLY A 34 7.85 5.65 -13.02
CA GLY A 34 8.39 5.96 -14.34
C GLY A 34 9.19 4.82 -14.99
N LYS A 35 9.49 5.02 -16.29
CA LYS A 35 10.07 4.01 -17.20
C LYS A 35 11.37 3.37 -16.70
N ARG A 36 12.15 4.07 -15.87
CA ARG A 36 13.43 3.58 -15.33
C ARG A 36 13.29 2.41 -14.36
N TRP A 37 12.14 2.27 -13.70
CA TRP A 37 11.90 1.21 -12.72
C TRP A 37 11.07 0.07 -13.29
N GLN A 38 10.21 0.36 -14.27
CA GLN A 38 9.31 -0.63 -14.86
C GLN A 38 10.08 -1.88 -15.32
N GLY A 39 9.62 -3.05 -14.89
CA GLY A 39 10.18 -4.34 -15.28
C GLY A 39 11.46 -4.75 -14.55
N ARG A 40 12.06 -3.90 -13.70
CA ARG A 40 13.20 -4.27 -12.85
C ARG A 40 12.75 -5.26 -11.77
N ARG A 41 13.67 -6.14 -11.33
CA ARG A 41 13.36 -7.07 -10.23
C ARG A 41 13.34 -6.32 -8.90
N THR A 42 12.29 -6.56 -8.12
CA THR A 42 12.18 -6.13 -6.72
C THR A 42 12.81 -7.19 -5.80
N ALA A 43 12.92 -6.88 -4.51
CA ALA A 43 13.41 -7.83 -3.50
C ALA A 43 12.51 -9.07 -3.31
N SER A 44 11.23 -9.01 -3.68
CA SER A 44 10.38 -10.20 -3.74
C SER A 44 10.66 -11.11 -4.94
N GLY A 45 11.50 -10.68 -5.88
CA GLY A 45 11.78 -11.38 -7.14
C GLY A 45 10.78 -11.06 -8.25
N GLU A 46 9.69 -10.35 -7.95
CA GLU A 46 8.72 -9.89 -8.94
C GLU A 46 9.28 -8.75 -9.79
N ARG A 47 8.70 -8.53 -10.97
CA ARG A 47 8.99 -7.33 -11.76
C ARG A 47 8.20 -6.16 -11.19
N PHE A 48 8.86 -5.03 -11.00
CA PHE A 48 8.21 -3.79 -10.60
C PHE A 48 7.23 -3.34 -11.68
N ASP A 49 6.02 -3.02 -11.23
CA ASP A 49 4.98 -2.41 -12.03
C ASP A 49 4.49 -1.14 -11.32
N GLY A 50 4.71 0.03 -11.92
CA GLY A 50 4.30 1.30 -11.36
C GLY A 50 2.78 1.46 -11.26
N GLN A 51 2.01 0.67 -12.00
CA GLN A 51 0.55 0.66 -11.97
C GLN A 51 -0.04 -0.29 -10.92
N ALA A 52 0.80 -1.17 -10.34
CA ALA A 52 0.37 -2.06 -9.26
C ALA A 52 0.36 -1.33 -7.92
N LEU A 53 -0.51 -1.75 -6.99
CA LEU A 53 -0.57 -1.20 -5.63
C LEU A 53 0.48 -1.85 -4.73
N THR A 54 1.74 -1.49 -4.95
CA THR A 54 2.87 -2.02 -4.21
C THR A 54 3.71 -0.94 -3.53
N ALA A 55 4.56 -1.36 -2.60
CA ALA A 55 5.48 -0.49 -1.88
C ALA A 55 6.76 -1.19 -1.45
N ALA A 56 7.82 -0.41 -1.21
CA ALA A 56 9.05 -0.84 -0.59
C ALA A 56 9.07 -0.44 0.90
N HIS A 57 9.49 -1.38 1.75
CA HIS A 57 9.65 -1.14 3.19
C HIS A 57 10.90 -1.85 3.75
N LYS A 58 11.56 -1.24 4.74
CA LYS A 58 12.83 -1.72 5.32
C LYS A 58 12.71 -3.10 5.95
N THR A 59 11.73 -3.25 6.84
CA THR A 59 11.63 -4.42 7.73
C THR A 59 10.36 -5.27 7.58
N LEU A 60 9.26 -4.72 7.05
CA LEU A 60 8.01 -5.47 6.91
C LEU A 60 8.20 -6.71 6.00
N PRO A 61 7.54 -7.84 6.32
CA PRO A 61 7.63 -9.05 5.50
C PRO A 61 7.22 -8.78 4.05
N LEU A 62 7.98 -9.33 3.10
CA LEU A 62 7.56 -9.30 1.69
C LEU A 62 6.26 -10.09 1.54
N GLY A 63 5.37 -9.62 0.69
CA GLY A 63 4.01 -10.15 0.50
C GLY A 63 2.98 -9.64 1.51
N SER A 64 3.40 -8.99 2.61
CA SER A 64 2.46 -8.40 3.57
C SER A 64 1.65 -7.27 2.93
N ARG A 65 0.41 -7.12 3.38
CA ARG A 65 -0.46 -6.01 2.99
C ARG A 65 -0.54 -5.01 4.14
N VAL A 66 -0.47 -3.74 3.76
CA VAL A 66 -0.42 -2.60 4.69
C VAL A 66 -1.36 -1.55 4.16
N ARG A 67 -2.21 -1.04 5.03
CA ARG A 67 -3.03 0.12 4.74
C ARG A 67 -2.23 1.37 5.04
N VAL A 68 -2.12 2.25 4.05
CA VAL A 68 -1.41 3.51 4.14
C VAL A 68 -2.44 4.61 4.17
N VAL A 69 -2.37 5.49 5.15
CA VAL A 69 -3.29 6.63 5.31
C VAL A 69 -2.49 7.91 5.19
N ASN A 70 -2.85 8.79 4.26
CA ASN A 70 -2.28 10.12 4.16
C ASN A 70 -2.93 11.04 5.19
N LEU A 71 -2.14 11.51 6.14
CA LEU A 71 -2.61 12.32 7.27
C LEU A 71 -3.00 13.75 6.86
N GLY A 72 -2.54 14.23 5.70
CA GLY A 72 -2.85 15.57 5.21
C GLY A 72 -4.21 15.70 4.51
N ASN A 73 -4.76 14.60 4.00
CA ASN A 73 -6.03 14.60 3.25
C ASN A 73 -7.01 13.47 3.63
N GLY A 74 -6.63 12.60 4.57
CA GLY A 74 -7.45 11.48 5.05
C GLY A 74 -7.61 10.32 4.06
N ARG A 75 -7.00 10.38 2.87
CA ARG A 75 -7.12 9.30 1.86
C ARG A 75 -6.29 8.10 2.28
N ALA A 76 -6.76 6.91 1.94
CA ALA A 76 -6.07 5.67 2.26
C ALA A 76 -5.98 4.71 1.07
N VAL A 77 -4.97 3.85 1.08
CA VAL A 77 -4.80 2.77 0.10
C VAL A 77 -4.12 1.58 0.75
N THR A 78 -4.57 0.37 0.41
CA THR A 78 -3.89 -0.86 0.81
C THR A 78 -2.89 -1.27 -0.25
N VAL A 79 -1.63 -1.41 0.15
CA VAL A 79 -0.51 -1.80 -0.71
C VAL A 79 0.08 -3.12 -0.26
N ARG A 80 0.72 -3.83 -1.19
CA ARG A 80 1.53 -5.00 -0.88
C ARG A 80 3.01 -4.62 -0.83
N ILE A 81 3.71 -5.07 0.21
CA ILE A 81 5.15 -4.89 0.33
C ILE A 81 5.84 -5.91 -0.59
N ASN A 82 6.45 -5.45 -1.68
CA ASN A 82 7.14 -6.32 -2.63
C ASN A 82 8.62 -5.97 -2.82
N ASP A 83 9.10 -4.93 -2.15
CA ASP A 83 10.48 -4.48 -2.28
C ASP A 83 11.08 -3.99 -0.95
N ARG A 84 12.40 -3.71 -0.96
CA ARG A 84 13.18 -3.23 0.17
C ARG A 84 13.63 -1.79 -0.05
N GLY A 85 13.67 -1.04 1.05
CA GLY A 85 13.89 0.41 1.06
C GLY A 85 12.74 1.11 1.78
N PRO A 86 12.60 2.44 1.71
CA PRO A 86 13.62 3.41 1.29
C PRO A 86 14.91 3.27 2.07
N PHE A 87 16.07 3.54 1.46
CA PHE A 87 17.35 3.65 2.19
C PHE A 87 17.62 5.08 2.69
N THR A 88 16.80 6.04 2.26
CA THR A 88 16.82 7.40 2.78
C THR A 88 16.20 7.43 4.19
N PRO A 89 16.90 7.92 5.23
CA PRO A 89 16.46 7.83 6.62
C PRO A 89 15.12 8.51 6.91
N GLN A 90 14.81 9.60 6.19
CA GLN A 90 13.63 10.42 6.40
C GLN A 90 12.31 9.72 6.00
N PHE A 91 12.37 8.74 5.09
CA PHE A 91 11.18 8.05 4.59
C PHE A 91 11.01 6.69 5.26
N ILE A 92 9.76 6.34 5.56
CA ILE A 92 9.40 5.06 6.17
C ILE A 92 8.92 4.05 5.13
N ILE A 93 8.39 4.54 4.00
CA ILE A 93 7.82 3.72 2.93
C ILE A 93 7.98 4.45 1.59
N ASP A 94 8.26 3.67 0.54
CA ASP A 94 8.28 4.15 -0.84
C ASP A 94 7.14 3.48 -1.60
N LEU A 95 6.20 4.27 -2.10
CA LEU A 95 5.00 3.80 -2.77
C LEU A 95 5.22 3.70 -4.29
N SER A 96 4.48 2.80 -4.93
CA SER A 96 4.29 2.83 -6.38
C SER A 96 3.58 4.11 -6.84
N GLU A 97 3.71 4.43 -8.12
CA GLU A 97 3.05 5.58 -8.74
C GLU A 97 1.52 5.52 -8.60
N ALA A 98 0.90 4.38 -8.87
CA ALA A 98 -0.54 4.20 -8.69
C ALA A 98 -1.00 4.36 -7.22
N ALA A 99 -0.22 3.88 -6.25
CA ALA A 99 -0.55 4.07 -4.84
C ALA A 99 -0.44 5.56 -4.44
N ALA A 100 0.57 6.27 -4.94
CA ALA A 100 0.75 7.70 -4.70
C ALA A 100 -0.37 8.55 -5.30
N GLU A 101 -0.91 8.17 -6.47
CA GLU A 101 -2.09 8.81 -7.07
C GLU A 101 -3.33 8.64 -6.19
N ARG A 102 -3.60 7.41 -5.74
CA ARG A 102 -4.76 7.12 -4.90
C ARG A 102 -4.69 7.82 -3.54
N LEU A 103 -3.49 8.01 -3.00
CA LEU A 103 -3.25 8.79 -1.77
C LEU A 103 -3.22 10.31 -2.00
N GLY A 104 -3.30 10.77 -3.25
CA GLY A 104 -3.24 12.19 -3.58
C GLY A 104 -1.89 12.83 -3.26
N MET A 105 -0.79 12.07 -3.36
CA MET A 105 0.57 12.56 -3.07
C MET A 105 1.53 12.52 -4.27
N ARG A 106 1.10 12.04 -5.45
CA ARG A 106 1.95 11.97 -6.65
C ARG A 106 2.58 13.33 -6.99
N HIS A 107 1.78 14.39 -7.06
CA HIS A 107 2.26 15.74 -7.38
C HIS A 107 3.08 16.39 -6.24
N ALA A 108 2.74 16.09 -4.98
CA ALA A 108 3.47 16.61 -3.81
C ALA A 108 4.84 15.93 -3.62
N GLY A 109 5.05 14.75 -4.22
CA GLY A 109 6.28 13.95 -4.10
C GLY A 109 6.40 13.18 -2.79
N ARG A 110 5.85 13.71 -1.70
CA ARG A 110 5.89 13.13 -0.35
C ARG A 110 4.63 13.49 0.45
N ALA A 111 4.33 12.68 1.46
CA ALA A 111 3.23 12.95 2.39
C ALA A 111 3.52 12.35 3.77
N GLN A 112 2.97 12.95 4.82
CA GLN A 112 2.93 12.29 6.13
C GLN A 112 1.88 11.19 6.10
N VAL A 113 2.28 9.97 6.47
CA VAL A 113 1.40 8.81 6.45
C VAL A 113 1.42 8.03 7.75
N ALA A 114 0.32 7.31 8.00
CA ALA A 114 0.25 6.24 8.99
C ALA A 114 0.11 4.89 8.27
N LEU A 115 0.88 3.90 8.72
CA LEU A 115 0.86 2.53 8.26
C LEU A 115 0.09 1.68 9.26
N HIS A 116 -0.97 1.04 8.80
CA HIS A 116 -1.78 0.12 9.58
C HIS A 116 -1.64 -1.28 9.02
N ARG A 117 -1.65 -2.28 9.90
CA ARG A 117 -1.79 -3.67 9.49
C ARG A 117 -3.14 -3.83 8.79
N SER A 118 -3.15 -4.24 7.51
CA SER A 118 -4.42 -4.60 6.88
C SER A 118 -4.86 -5.95 7.46
N ALA A 119 -6.09 -6.05 7.93
CA ALA A 119 -6.68 -7.34 8.23
C ALA A 119 -6.72 -8.15 6.91
N SER A 120 -5.98 -9.26 6.85
CA SER A 120 -6.12 -10.18 5.72
C SER A 120 -7.50 -10.82 5.83
N VAL A 121 -8.40 -10.51 4.90
CA VAL A 121 -9.58 -11.34 4.69
C VAL A 121 -9.07 -12.71 4.23
N SER A 122 -8.93 -13.65 5.18
CA SER A 122 -8.72 -15.04 4.80
C SER A 122 -10.01 -15.51 4.15
N LYS A 123 -10.02 -15.65 2.81
CA LYS A 123 -10.99 -16.55 2.20
C LYS A 123 -10.63 -17.95 2.67
N SER A 124 -11.33 -18.44 3.68
CA SER A 124 -11.41 -19.85 4.02
C SER A 124 -11.99 -20.58 2.80
N SER A 125 -11.14 -21.24 2.01
CA SER A 125 -11.61 -22.21 1.03
C SER A 125 -11.84 -23.52 1.76
N ARG A 126 -13.10 -23.94 1.87
CA ARG A 126 -13.44 -25.37 1.98
C ARG A 126 -13.47 -25.97 0.59
#